data_AF-A0A091QEB1-F1
#
_entry.id   AF-A0A091QEB1-F1
#
_cell.length_a   1.000
_cell.length_b   1.000
_cell.length_c   1.000
_cell.angle_alpha   90.00
_cell.angle_beta   90.00
_cell.angle_gamma   90.00
#
_symmetry.space_group_name_H-M   'P 1'
#
loop_
_entity.id
_entity.type
_entity.pdbx_description
1 polymer ?
#
loop_
_entity_poly.entity_id
_entity_poly.type
_entity_poly.pdbx_seq_one_letter_code
_entity_poly.pdbx_strand_id
1 'polypeptide(L)'
;VEWSCSPTFSPPLGEAVIDKLKNLDQPPWQGGNPLHGGTAYYVQVSAYNMKGWGPPQASVPPFAIPSSRGDVVLRDSGGMAVLGEQLDFMILKVFSNLNSSMAALEGAAPKDEVQGKHSVSKSLKHLFHPGSKFLKTLKRGLYLTAIFYKDDNILVTHEDQIPVVEIDDTYSCLLMQDFLWFTKVSCMWEEVLWLRQCVTVSQSSCSCILQTRFKMLLAISQMQGLLGIQDLGQVFFEPVKDKQGNILIVTLKEVKTNQTFESVRWVPICKLQSSRKSVSSPEEPTALDTLLVSIQEKLAYHQRSSHALSSGLYLGYLKLCSAVDQIRVLVPEQLPNILCHVKIRSNPNISREEWEWLQKMASVEEHLPAEPEPETSQNHLFQELQVAIKELMTLVNIPLQEAKDFRLYSQEVLDFGGQVSFLLLLPPSDDVCTAPGQNNPYTPRSGFLTLPLQIFELGEE
;
A
#
# COMPACT_ATOMS: atom_id res chain seq x y z
N VAL A 1 -14.17 -37.95 8.02
CA VAL A 1 -14.08 -36.96 9.10
C VAL A 1 -15.44 -36.31 9.23
N GLU A 2 -15.97 -36.24 10.43
CA GLU A 2 -17.29 -35.68 10.72
C GLU A 2 -17.16 -34.64 11.84
N TRP A 3 -17.98 -33.60 11.80
CA TRP A 3 -17.99 -32.54 12.81
C TRP A 3 -19.38 -32.11 13.23
N SER A 4 -19.49 -31.68 14.49
CA SER A 4 -20.74 -31.21 15.09
C SER A 4 -20.48 -30.16 16.18
N CYS A 5 -21.50 -29.37 16.53
CA CYS A 5 -21.47 -28.52 17.73
C CYS A 5 -21.81 -29.29 19.02
N SER A 6 -22.16 -30.57 18.91
CA SER A 6 -22.52 -31.43 20.05
C SER A 6 -21.48 -32.55 20.25
N PRO A 7 -21.11 -32.87 21.50
CA PRO A 7 -20.26 -34.03 21.79
C PRO A 7 -20.89 -35.38 21.39
N THR A 8 -22.20 -35.41 21.15
CA THR A 8 -22.91 -36.61 20.67
C THR A 8 -22.97 -36.72 19.15
N PHE A 9 -22.37 -35.76 18.42
CA PHE A 9 -22.41 -35.67 16.96
C PHE A 9 -23.83 -35.62 16.36
N SER A 10 -24.81 -35.17 17.15
CA SER A 10 -26.21 -35.06 16.74
C SER A 10 -26.77 -33.67 17.07
N PRO A 11 -27.17 -32.85 16.07
CA PRO A 11 -27.10 -33.12 14.63
C PRO A 11 -25.67 -33.01 14.09
N PRO A 12 -25.31 -33.77 13.03
CA PRO A 12 -24.05 -33.57 12.32
C PRO A 12 -24.07 -32.24 11.57
N LEU A 13 -22.98 -31.49 11.64
CA LEU A 13 -22.84 -30.20 10.96
C LEU A 13 -22.18 -30.33 9.58
N GLY A 14 -21.39 -31.40 9.40
CA GLY A 14 -20.89 -31.83 8.10
C GLY A 14 -20.00 -33.06 8.18
N GLU A 15 -19.69 -33.60 7.00
CA GLU A 15 -18.79 -34.74 6.82
C GLU A 15 -17.91 -34.55 5.58
N ALA A 16 -16.71 -35.12 5.60
CA ALA A 16 -15.79 -35.12 4.47
C ALA A 16 -14.88 -36.36 4.46
N VAL A 17 -14.61 -36.87 3.26
CA VAL A 17 -13.66 -37.96 3.01
C VAL A 17 -12.31 -37.36 2.64
N ILE A 18 -11.25 -37.75 3.35
CA ILE A 18 -9.88 -37.25 3.14
C ILE A 18 -9.03 -38.40 2.59
N ASP A 19 -8.81 -38.40 1.27
CA ASP A 19 -8.04 -39.47 0.59
C ASP A 19 -6.52 -39.23 0.62
N LYS A 20 -6.07 -37.98 0.83
CA LYS A 20 -4.65 -37.61 0.88
C LYS A 20 -4.37 -36.68 2.05
N LEU A 21 -3.76 -37.20 3.12
CA LEU A 21 -3.32 -36.43 4.29
C LEU A 21 -2.37 -35.25 3.95
N LYS A 22 -1.72 -35.27 2.79
CA LYS A 22 -0.77 -34.23 2.36
C LYS A 22 -1.43 -32.98 1.74
N ASN A 23 -2.74 -33.00 1.46
CA ASN A 23 -3.49 -31.87 0.90
C ASN A 23 -4.52 -31.35 1.91
N LEU A 24 -4.08 -30.99 3.12
CA LEU A 24 -4.93 -30.34 4.13
C LEU A 24 -5.01 -28.81 3.97
N ASP A 25 -4.33 -28.25 2.95
CA ASP A 25 -4.32 -26.81 2.66
C ASP A 25 -5.70 -26.22 2.42
N GLN A 26 -6.68 -27.06 2.07
CA GLN A 26 -8.10 -26.72 2.03
C GLN A 26 -8.84 -27.57 3.05
N PRO A 27 -9.14 -27.03 4.23
CA PRO A 27 -9.88 -27.77 5.23
C PRO A 27 -11.32 -28.01 4.74
N PRO A 28 -11.91 -29.20 4.98
CA PRO A 28 -13.17 -29.64 4.36
C PRO A 28 -14.38 -28.72 4.64
N TRP A 29 -14.29 -27.89 5.68
CA TRP A 29 -15.31 -26.92 6.08
C TRP A 29 -15.34 -25.64 5.20
N GLN A 30 -14.40 -25.42 4.28
CA GLN A 30 -14.38 -24.24 3.39
C GLN A 30 -15.45 -24.26 2.28
N GLY A 31 -15.97 -25.42 1.88
CA GLY A 31 -16.80 -25.56 0.67
C GLY A 31 -18.32 -25.56 0.88
N GLY A 32 -18.83 -25.64 2.12
CA GLY A 32 -20.27 -25.81 2.34
C GLY A 32 -20.84 -25.37 3.68
N ASN A 33 -20.04 -25.25 4.75
CA ASN A 33 -20.46 -24.71 6.06
C ASN A 33 -19.21 -24.21 6.81
N PRO A 34 -18.81 -22.92 6.65
CA PRO A 34 -17.66 -22.38 7.35
C PRO A 34 -17.89 -22.40 8.86
N LEU A 35 -16.86 -22.82 9.61
CA LEU A 35 -16.90 -22.83 11.07
C LEU A 35 -16.97 -21.39 11.58
N HIS A 36 -17.78 -21.14 12.62
CA HIS A 36 -17.96 -19.82 13.20
C HIS A 36 -17.14 -19.66 14.48
N GLY A 37 -16.59 -18.46 14.66
CA GLY A 37 -15.85 -18.12 15.86
C GLY A 37 -16.70 -18.24 17.13
N GLY A 38 -16.09 -18.67 18.24
CA GLY A 38 -16.75 -18.77 19.55
C GLY A 38 -17.68 -19.98 19.73
N THR A 39 -17.82 -20.83 18.71
CA THR A 39 -18.60 -22.08 18.80
C THR A 39 -17.67 -23.29 18.95
N ALA A 40 -17.95 -24.17 19.91
CA ALA A 40 -17.18 -25.41 20.06
C ALA A 40 -17.57 -26.43 18.98
N TYR A 41 -16.59 -26.92 18.24
CA TYR A 41 -16.76 -27.99 17.26
C TYR A 41 -16.03 -29.24 17.72
N TYR A 42 -16.77 -30.35 17.74
CA TYR A 42 -16.28 -31.70 18.01
C TYR A 42 -15.98 -32.37 16.68
N VAL A 43 -14.86 -33.09 16.60
CA VAL A 43 -14.44 -33.79 15.38
C VAL A 43 -14.23 -35.27 15.67
N GLN A 44 -14.72 -36.14 14.78
CA GLN A 44 -14.43 -37.56 14.81
C GLN A 44 -13.95 -38.07 13.46
N VAL A 45 -13.10 -39.10 13.50
CA VAL A 45 -12.47 -39.69 12.33
C VAL A 45 -12.74 -41.19 12.32
N SER A 46 -13.19 -41.67 11.16
CA SER A 46 -13.27 -43.10 10.84
C SER A 46 -12.27 -43.39 9.74
N ALA A 47 -11.53 -44.49 9.86
CA ALA A 47 -10.62 -44.97 8.82
C ALA A 47 -11.34 -45.96 7.90
N TYR A 48 -11.10 -45.89 6.59
CA TYR A 48 -11.64 -46.82 5.61
C TYR A 48 -10.57 -47.79 5.12
N ASN A 49 -10.92 -49.07 5.02
CA ASN A 49 -10.10 -50.07 4.33
C ASN A 49 -10.99 -51.03 3.53
N MET A 50 -10.40 -52.10 2.99
CA MET A 50 -11.13 -53.12 2.21
C MET A 50 -12.28 -53.83 2.95
N LYS A 51 -12.37 -53.70 4.28
CA LYS A 51 -13.48 -54.21 5.11
C LYS A 51 -14.57 -53.17 5.39
N GLY A 52 -14.41 -51.94 4.90
CA GLY A 52 -15.32 -50.82 5.16
C GLY A 52 -14.76 -49.78 6.13
N TRP A 53 -15.66 -48.97 6.67
CA TRP A 53 -15.34 -47.95 7.67
C TRP A 53 -15.19 -48.55 9.07
N GLY A 54 -14.12 -48.19 9.76
CA GLY A 54 -13.92 -48.48 11.17
C GLY A 54 -14.81 -47.62 12.08
N PRO A 55 -14.87 -47.95 13.39
CA PRO A 55 -15.62 -47.15 14.36
C PRO A 55 -15.07 -45.72 14.43
N PRO A 56 -15.93 -44.71 14.64
CA PRO A 56 -15.48 -43.33 14.79
C PRO A 56 -14.63 -43.16 16.05
N GLN A 57 -13.53 -42.44 15.93
CA GLN A 57 -12.68 -42.03 17.04
C GLN A 57 -12.71 -40.51 17.18
N ALA A 58 -12.96 -40.02 18.40
CA ALA A 58 -12.94 -38.60 18.71
C ALA A 58 -11.52 -38.02 18.62
N SER A 59 -11.41 -36.76 18.20
CA SER A 59 -10.14 -36.03 18.23
C SER A 59 -9.63 -35.81 19.66
N VAL A 60 -8.33 -35.53 19.78
CA VAL A 60 -7.72 -35.04 21.01
C VAL A 60 -7.02 -33.72 20.65
N PRO A 61 -7.45 -32.57 21.18
CA PRO A 61 -8.56 -32.37 22.13
C PRO A 61 -9.95 -32.73 21.54
N PRO A 62 -10.94 -33.06 22.40
CA PRO A 62 -12.28 -33.53 21.97
C PRO A 62 -13.10 -32.47 21.23
N PHE A 63 -12.79 -31.19 21.45
CA PHE A 63 -13.34 -30.08 20.68
C PHE A 63 -12.30 -28.99 20.50
N ALA A 64 -12.50 -28.16 19.49
CA ALA A 64 -11.81 -26.90 19.30
C ALA A 64 -12.84 -25.78 19.13
N ILE A 65 -12.53 -24.60 19.65
CA ILE A 65 -13.31 -23.39 19.40
C ILE A 65 -12.49 -22.57 18.41
N PRO A 66 -12.93 -22.44 17.14
CA PRO A 66 -12.34 -21.50 16.21
C PRO A 66 -12.36 -20.12 16.86
N SER A 67 -11.21 -19.48 16.95
CA SER A 67 -11.15 -18.09 17.39
C SER A 67 -11.89 -17.23 16.37
N SER A 68 -12.82 -16.38 16.84
CA SER A 68 -13.28 -15.29 15.99
C SER A 68 -12.11 -14.31 15.83
N ARG A 69 -11.96 -13.76 14.63
CA ARG A 69 -10.83 -12.89 14.25
C ARG A 69 -10.62 -11.68 15.17
N GLY A 70 -11.66 -11.29 15.93
CA GLY A 70 -11.61 -10.22 16.91
C GLY A 70 -11.29 -10.66 18.35
N ASP A 71 -11.45 -11.92 18.75
CA ASP A 71 -11.35 -12.30 20.17
C ASP A 71 -9.92 -12.28 20.73
N VAL A 72 -8.89 -12.29 19.88
CA VAL A 72 -7.49 -12.10 20.30
C VAL A 72 -7.13 -10.61 20.41
N VAL A 73 -7.91 -9.73 19.76
CA VAL A 73 -7.63 -8.28 19.64
C VAL A 73 -8.53 -7.44 20.56
N LEU A 74 -9.73 -7.93 20.91
CA LEU A 74 -10.80 -7.14 21.54
C LEU A 74 -10.64 -6.81 23.03
N ARG A 75 -9.44 -7.01 23.61
CA ARG A 75 -9.23 -6.61 25.00
C ARG A 75 -8.68 -5.20 25.21
N ASP A 76 -8.29 -4.48 24.16
CA ASP A 76 -8.18 -3.02 24.22
C ASP A 76 -8.17 -2.42 22.81
N SER A 77 -9.07 -1.45 22.57
CA SER A 77 -9.19 -0.57 21.39
C SER A 77 -10.03 -1.10 20.22
N GLY A 78 -11.13 -0.40 19.96
CA GLY A 78 -12.12 -0.75 18.95
C GLY A 78 -11.79 -0.31 17.53
N GLY A 79 -12.24 -1.11 16.57
CA GLY A 79 -12.81 -0.66 15.30
C GLY A 79 -11.85 -0.16 14.20
N MET A 80 -11.40 -1.09 13.34
CA MET A 80 -11.49 -1.03 11.85
C MET A 80 -11.12 0.28 11.10
N ALA A 81 -10.20 1.09 11.62
CA ALA A 81 -9.61 2.24 10.92
C ALA A 81 -8.06 2.17 10.89
N VAL A 82 -7.51 0.97 11.03
CA VAL A 82 -6.19 0.78 11.64
C VAL A 82 -5.19 0.16 10.67
N LEU A 83 -4.89 0.83 9.56
CA LEU A 83 -3.67 0.55 8.79
C LEU A 83 -2.73 1.76 8.83
N GLY A 84 -3.25 2.97 8.62
CA GLY A 84 -2.47 4.21 8.77
C GLY A 84 -2.02 4.47 10.20
N GLU A 85 -2.94 4.41 11.17
CA GLU A 85 -2.60 4.66 12.59
C GLU A 85 -1.78 3.53 13.23
N GLN A 86 -1.87 2.29 12.71
CA GLN A 86 -1.13 1.13 13.23
C GLN A 86 0.30 1.05 12.71
N LEU A 87 0.52 1.35 11.42
CA LEU A 87 1.86 1.57 10.88
C LEU A 87 2.49 2.82 11.48
N ASP A 88 1.74 3.92 11.63
CA ASP A 88 2.21 5.10 12.35
C ASP A 88 2.52 4.78 13.82
N PHE A 89 1.71 4.00 14.52
CA PHE A 89 1.99 3.58 15.90
C PHE A 89 3.21 2.66 15.98
N MET A 90 3.36 1.69 15.07
CA MET A 90 4.56 0.85 14.95
C MET A 90 5.81 1.68 14.69
N ILE A 91 5.71 2.64 13.77
CA ILE A 91 6.79 3.53 13.37
C ILE A 91 7.12 4.52 14.50
N LEU A 92 6.12 5.09 15.17
CA LEU A 92 6.28 5.93 16.36
C LEU A 92 6.86 5.14 17.55
N LYS A 93 6.53 3.86 17.74
CA LYS A 93 7.16 2.98 18.75
C LYS A 93 8.62 2.70 18.41
N VAL A 94 8.93 2.41 17.14
CA VAL A 94 10.30 2.22 16.64
C VAL A 94 11.11 3.52 16.78
N PHE A 95 10.52 4.68 16.47
CA PHE A 95 11.15 5.99 16.65
C PHE A 95 11.26 6.42 18.12
N SER A 96 10.31 6.08 18.99
CA SER A 96 10.36 6.32 20.44
C SER A 96 11.57 5.66 21.09
N ASN A 97 11.86 4.41 20.70
CA ASN A 97 13.02 3.68 21.19
C ASN A 97 14.37 4.25 20.69
N LEU A 98 14.37 4.95 19.55
CA LEU A 98 15.56 5.58 18.95
C LEU A 98 15.77 7.04 19.44
N ASN A 99 14.69 7.78 19.73
CA ASN A 99 14.74 9.20 20.12
C ASN A 99 15.20 9.44 21.57
N SER A 100 15.37 8.38 22.37
CA SER A 100 16.03 8.48 23.69
C SER A 100 17.51 8.92 23.58
N SER A 101 18.08 8.93 22.37
CA SER A 101 19.44 9.42 22.07
C SER A 101 19.49 10.81 21.41
N MET A 102 18.36 11.51 21.21
CA MET A 102 18.32 12.78 20.45
C MET A 102 17.55 13.94 21.10
N ALA A 103 17.09 13.79 22.35
CA ALA A 103 16.44 14.86 23.12
C ALA A 103 17.43 15.89 23.72
N ALA A 104 18.46 16.27 22.96
CA ALA A 104 19.49 17.20 23.43
C ALA A 104 19.95 18.17 22.35
N LEU A 105 19.03 18.76 21.59
CA LEU A 105 19.27 19.97 20.78
C LEU A 105 17.93 20.46 20.24
N GLU A 106 17.30 21.40 20.94
CA GLU A 106 16.59 22.57 20.38
C GLU A 106 15.88 23.33 21.50
N GLY A 107 16.64 24.20 22.16
CA GLY A 107 16.10 25.36 22.85
C GLY A 107 16.44 26.60 22.02
N ALA A 108 15.41 27.32 21.56
CA ALA A 108 15.34 28.78 21.50
C ALA A 108 14.19 29.23 20.58
N ALA A 109 13.14 29.79 21.19
CA ALA A 109 12.21 30.68 20.50
C ALA A 109 12.89 32.03 20.18
N PRO A 110 12.36 32.78 19.19
CA PRO A 110 12.21 34.21 19.43
C PRO A 110 10.83 34.78 19.03
N LYS A 111 10.58 35.95 19.61
CA LYS A 111 9.33 36.72 19.73
C LYS A 111 9.07 37.67 18.55
N ASP A 112 7.78 37.99 18.40
CA ASP A 112 7.10 39.19 17.89
C ASP A 112 7.83 40.21 16.98
N GLU A 113 7.16 40.59 15.88
CA GLU A 113 7.00 42.00 15.51
C GLU A 113 5.77 42.25 14.61
N VAL A 114 5.09 43.37 14.88
CA VAL A 114 3.86 43.87 14.26
C VAL A 114 4.20 45.02 13.30
N GLN A 115 3.62 45.08 12.09
CA GLN A 115 3.03 46.29 11.47
C GLN A 115 2.65 46.12 9.99
N GLY A 116 1.55 46.79 9.58
CA GLY A 116 1.47 47.42 8.25
C GLY A 116 0.35 46.95 7.31
N LYS A 117 -0.83 47.60 7.38
CA LYS A 117 -1.91 47.52 6.38
C LYS A 117 -1.49 48.22 5.07
N HIS A 118 -1.71 47.59 3.91
CA HIS A 118 -2.13 48.29 2.69
C HIS A 118 -3.07 47.40 1.86
N SER A 119 -4.34 47.78 1.86
CA SER A 119 -5.39 47.28 0.97
C SER A 119 -5.34 48.07 -0.33
N VAL A 120 -5.19 47.37 -1.46
CA VAL A 120 -5.58 47.87 -2.79
C VAL A 120 -6.12 46.70 -3.59
N SER A 121 -7.35 46.88 -4.06
CA SER A 121 -8.14 45.92 -4.83
C SER A 121 -7.40 45.41 -6.07
N LYS A 122 -7.16 44.09 -6.13
CA LYS A 122 -6.94 43.35 -7.38
C LYS A 122 -8.18 42.46 -7.55
N SER A 123 -9.20 43.01 -8.22
CA SER A 123 -9.48 42.75 -9.63
C SER A 123 -10.33 41.48 -9.79
N LEU A 124 -11.54 41.68 -10.30
CA LEU A 124 -12.59 40.71 -10.68
C LEU A 124 -12.15 39.62 -11.69
N LYS A 125 -10.87 39.27 -11.76
CA LYS A 125 -10.30 38.23 -12.62
C LYS A 125 -10.63 36.81 -12.17
N HIS A 126 -11.18 36.64 -10.96
CA HIS A 126 -11.62 35.34 -10.45
C HIS A 126 -13.06 34.97 -10.86
N LEU A 127 -13.80 35.85 -11.56
CA LEU A 127 -15.15 35.55 -12.06
C LEU A 127 -15.18 34.96 -13.48
N PHE A 128 -14.05 34.97 -14.18
CA PHE A 128 -13.92 34.34 -15.49
C PHE A 128 -13.03 33.12 -15.36
N HIS A 129 -13.61 31.92 -15.48
CA HIS A 129 -12.88 30.65 -15.51
C HIS A 129 -11.85 30.69 -16.67
N PRO A 130 -10.54 30.80 -16.42
CA PRO A 130 -9.54 30.71 -17.48
C PRO A 130 -9.33 29.23 -17.80
N GLY A 131 -9.77 28.79 -18.98
CA GLY A 131 -9.33 27.53 -19.58
C GLY A 131 -10.45 26.51 -19.84
N SER A 132 -11.27 26.73 -20.87
CA SER A 132 -12.11 25.68 -21.46
C SER A 132 -11.32 24.72 -22.37
N LYS A 133 -9.98 24.68 -22.25
CA LYS A 133 -9.08 23.95 -23.14
C LYS A 133 -7.86 23.46 -22.39
N PHE A 134 -7.29 22.35 -22.85
CA PHE A 134 -6.00 21.84 -22.39
C PHE A 134 -4.86 22.80 -22.76
N LEU A 135 -3.82 22.81 -21.94
CA LEU A 135 -2.62 23.59 -22.18
C LEU A 135 -1.79 23.00 -23.31
N LYS A 136 -1.25 23.89 -24.17
CA LYS A 136 -0.36 23.50 -25.27
C LYS A 136 1.12 23.61 -24.95
N THR A 137 1.46 24.53 -24.05
CA THR A 137 2.84 24.85 -23.67
C THR A 137 2.90 25.04 -22.17
N LEU A 138 3.91 24.47 -21.54
CA LEU A 138 4.14 24.62 -20.10
C LEU A 138 4.98 25.87 -19.84
N LYS A 139 4.62 26.59 -18.79
CA LYS A 139 5.50 27.58 -18.14
C LYS A 139 5.97 26.97 -16.82
N ARG A 140 6.86 27.67 -16.11
CA ARG A 140 7.22 27.26 -14.75
C ARG A 140 5.97 27.16 -13.86
N GLY A 141 5.69 25.97 -13.35
CA GLY A 141 4.49 25.72 -12.54
C GLY A 141 4.25 24.25 -12.20
N LEU A 142 3.14 24.04 -11.50
CA LEU A 142 2.58 22.76 -11.10
C LEU A 142 1.36 22.45 -11.99
N TYR A 143 1.31 21.24 -12.52
CA TYR A 143 0.32 20.82 -13.50
C TYR A 143 -0.27 19.46 -13.15
N LEU A 144 -1.52 19.25 -13.55
CA LEU A 144 -2.19 17.95 -13.51
C LEU A 144 -2.28 17.41 -14.95
N THR A 145 -1.89 16.16 -15.13
CA THR A 145 -2.05 15.43 -16.38
C THR A 145 -2.73 14.09 -16.15
N ALA A 146 -3.60 13.70 -17.07
CA ALA A 146 -4.35 12.46 -16.98
C ALA A 146 -4.06 11.56 -18.19
N ILE A 147 -3.51 10.38 -17.92
CA ILE A 147 -3.14 9.40 -18.92
C ILE A 147 -4.15 8.26 -18.89
N PHE A 148 -5.05 8.29 -19.85
CA PHE A 148 -5.93 7.17 -20.15
C PHE A 148 -5.24 6.30 -21.20
N TYR A 149 -5.11 5.01 -20.94
CA TYR A 149 -4.46 4.09 -21.84
C TYR A 149 -5.31 2.85 -22.11
N LYS A 150 -5.14 2.30 -23.30
CA LYS A 150 -5.75 1.06 -23.75
C LYS A 150 -4.81 0.39 -24.73
N ASP A 151 -4.33 -0.81 -24.37
CA ASP A 151 -3.25 -1.49 -25.09
C ASP A 151 -2.03 -0.55 -25.23
N ASP A 152 -1.49 -0.39 -26.44
CA ASP A 152 -0.38 0.53 -26.74
C ASP A 152 -0.82 1.95 -27.13
N ASN A 153 -2.08 2.31 -26.86
CA ASN A 153 -2.63 3.62 -27.19
C ASN A 153 -2.88 4.43 -25.93
N ILE A 154 -2.68 5.75 -26.03
CA ILE A 154 -3.08 6.71 -25.00
C ILE A 154 -4.03 7.75 -25.57
N LEU A 155 -4.86 8.30 -24.69
CA LEU A 155 -5.79 9.36 -25.00
C LEU A 155 -5.04 10.70 -25.08
N VAL A 156 -5.19 11.39 -26.19
CA VAL A 156 -4.58 12.70 -26.45
C VAL A 156 -5.61 13.67 -27.00
N THR A 157 -5.33 14.96 -26.95
CA THR A 157 -6.16 15.98 -27.60
C THR A 157 -6.17 15.79 -29.12
N HIS A 158 -7.10 16.45 -29.83
CA HIS A 158 -7.14 16.44 -31.29
C HIS A 158 -5.87 16.96 -31.98
N GLU A 159 -4.99 17.63 -31.23
CA GLU A 159 -3.69 18.13 -31.70
C GLU A 159 -2.52 17.21 -31.33
N ASP A 160 -2.80 15.96 -30.94
CA ASP A 160 -1.80 14.94 -30.55
C ASP A 160 -0.95 15.34 -29.32
N GLN A 161 -1.58 16.04 -28.37
CA GLN A 161 -0.96 16.45 -27.12
C GLN A 161 -1.57 15.73 -25.92
N ILE A 162 -0.75 15.45 -24.91
CA ILE A 162 -1.23 14.90 -23.65
C ILE A 162 -2.18 15.91 -22.99
N PRO A 163 -3.33 15.47 -22.42
CA PRO A 163 -4.22 16.33 -21.65
C PRO A 163 -3.52 16.88 -20.40
N VAL A 164 -3.42 18.21 -20.30
CA VAL A 164 -2.77 18.91 -19.17
C VAL A 164 -3.58 20.14 -18.78
N VAL A 165 -3.71 20.37 -17.48
CA VAL A 165 -4.28 21.58 -16.88
C VAL A 165 -3.32 22.18 -15.85
N GLU A 166 -3.40 23.50 -15.68
CA GLU A 166 -2.60 24.23 -14.69
C GLU A 166 -3.19 24.06 -13.29
N ILE A 167 -2.33 23.82 -12.30
CA ILE A 167 -2.70 23.91 -10.88
C ILE A 167 -2.25 25.27 -10.34
N ASP A 168 -0.96 25.56 -10.42
CA ASP A 168 -0.39 26.77 -9.84
C ASP A 168 0.88 27.19 -10.60
N ASP A 169 1.07 28.50 -10.77
CA ASP A 169 2.31 29.10 -11.29
C ASP A 169 3.36 29.32 -10.18
N THR A 170 2.94 29.22 -8.91
CA THR A 170 3.80 29.31 -7.73
C THR A 170 3.57 28.12 -6.79
N TYR A 171 4.49 27.16 -6.75
CA TYR A 171 4.40 26.03 -5.82
C TYR A 171 5.17 26.30 -4.51
N SER A 172 4.64 25.81 -3.39
CA SER A 172 5.17 26.01 -2.03
C SER A 172 6.38 25.11 -1.71
N CYS A 173 7.06 25.36 -0.60
CA CYS A 173 8.11 24.47 -0.07
C CYS A 173 7.59 23.11 0.45
N LEU A 174 6.27 22.92 0.53
CA LEU A 174 5.60 21.72 1.07
C LEU A 174 4.99 20.83 -0.02
N LEU A 175 5.51 20.90 -1.24
CA LEU A 175 4.99 20.19 -2.41
C LEU A 175 4.70 18.70 -2.13
N MET A 176 5.58 18.01 -1.41
CA MET A 176 5.40 16.59 -1.12
C MET A 176 4.17 16.35 -0.23
N GLN A 177 3.94 17.17 0.77
CA GLN A 177 2.76 17.05 1.64
C GLN A 177 1.46 17.29 0.87
N ASP A 178 1.44 18.29 -0.01
CA ASP A 178 0.28 18.58 -0.84
C ASP A 178 0.06 17.50 -1.92
N PHE A 179 1.13 16.90 -2.44
CA PHE A 179 1.07 15.76 -3.36
C PHE A 179 0.52 14.49 -2.67
N LEU A 180 0.97 14.18 -1.46
CA LEU A 180 0.43 13.05 -0.69
C LEU A 180 -1.04 13.27 -0.35
N TRP A 181 -1.43 14.49 0.03
CA TRP A 181 -2.83 14.86 0.21
C TRP A 181 -3.64 14.66 -1.08
N PHE A 182 -3.11 15.10 -2.23
CA PHE A 182 -3.74 14.92 -3.54
C PHE A 182 -3.96 13.43 -3.87
N THR A 183 -2.98 12.58 -3.53
CA THR A 183 -3.07 11.13 -3.70
C THR A 183 -4.23 10.56 -2.87
N LYS A 184 -4.46 11.04 -1.63
CA LYS A 184 -5.63 10.62 -0.84
C LYS A 184 -6.95 11.07 -1.49
N VAL A 185 -7.00 12.30 -2.01
CA VAL A 185 -8.18 12.83 -2.72
C VAL A 185 -8.49 12.02 -3.99
N SER A 186 -7.49 11.43 -4.63
CA SER A 186 -7.68 10.58 -5.81
C SER A 186 -8.50 9.32 -5.55
N CYS A 187 -8.63 8.88 -4.30
CA CYS A 187 -9.51 7.78 -3.90
C CYS A 187 -10.98 8.23 -3.74
N MET A 188 -11.28 9.52 -3.89
CA MET A 188 -12.59 10.11 -3.62
C MET A 188 -13.00 11.10 -4.73
N TRP A 189 -12.83 10.70 -6.00
CA TRP A 189 -13.10 11.58 -7.15
C TRP A 189 -14.52 12.17 -7.17
N GLU A 190 -15.51 11.43 -6.67
CA GLU A 190 -16.91 11.85 -6.61
C GLU A 190 -17.14 12.99 -5.61
N GLU A 191 -16.32 13.06 -4.56
CA GLU A 191 -16.44 14.04 -3.47
C GLU A 191 -15.69 15.36 -3.75
N VAL A 192 -15.01 15.47 -4.90
CA VAL A 192 -14.20 16.65 -5.26
C VAL A 192 -15.02 17.94 -5.23
N LEU A 193 -16.28 17.90 -5.69
CA LEU A 193 -17.17 19.05 -5.66
C LEU A 193 -17.50 19.49 -4.23
N TRP A 194 -17.72 18.53 -3.33
CA TRP A 194 -17.98 18.79 -1.92
C TRP A 194 -16.72 19.33 -1.22
N LEU A 195 -15.56 18.69 -1.41
CA LEU A 195 -14.28 19.13 -0.87
C LEU A 195 -13.95 20.57 -1.28
N ARG A 196 -14.24 20.92 -2.54
CA ARG A 196 -14.06 22.28 -3.06
C ARG A 196 -14.91 23.29 -2.30
N GLN A 197 -16.16 22.96 -1.97
CA GLN A 197 -17.03 23.84 -1.18
C GLN A 197 -16.48 24.03 0.23
N CYS A 198 -16.04 22.97 0.90
CA CYS A 198 -15.46 23.03 2.24
C CYS A 198 -14.24 23.96 2.30
N VAL A 199 -13.31 23.83 1.33
CA VAL A 199 -12.11 24.68 1.28
C VAL A 199 -12.45 26.12 0.86
N THR A 200 -13.50 26.33 0.05
CA THR A 200 -13.95 27.68 -0.34
C THR A 200 -14.42 28.51 0.86
N VAL A 201 -15.12 27.89 1.82
CA VAL A 201 -15.57 28.58 3.04
C VAL A 201 -14.39 29.09 3.88
N SER A 202 -13.21 28.48 3.75
CA SER A 202 -11.97 28.86 4.43
C SER A 202 -11.11 29.88 3.65
N GLN A 203 -11.56 30.41 2.50
CA GLN A 203 -10.79 31.34 1.66
C GLN A 203 -10.46 32.70 2.30
N SER A 204 -11.07 33.02 3.45
CA SER A 204 -10.65 34.14 4.30
C SER A 204 -9.30 33.91 4.99
N SER A 205 -8.74 32.68 4.90
CA SER A 205 -7.46 32.30 5.50
C SER A 205 -6.29 32.65 4.58
N CYS A 206 -5.26 33.31 5.12
CA CYS A 206 -4.01 33.60 4.39
C CYS A 206 -3.08 32.38 4.22
N SER A 207 -3.59 31.15 4.38
CA SER A 207 -2.76 29.93 4.34
C SER A 207 -2.43 29.55 2.89
N CYS A 208 -1.14 29.58 2.54
CA CYS A 208 -0.66 29.13 1.23
C CYS A 208 -1.01 27.66 0.93
N ILE A 209 -1.04 26.80 1.96
CA ILE A 209 -1.39 25.38 1.84
C ILE A 209 -2.84 25.21 1.37
N LEU A 210 -3.78 25.92 2.01
CA LEU A 210 -5.20 25.84 1.64
C LEU A 210 -5.43 26.39 0.23
N GLN A 211 -4.68 27.42 -0.17
CA GLN A 211 -4.74 27.97 -1.52
C GLN A 211 -4.26 26.97 -2.58
N THR A 212 -3.14 26.30 -2.36
CA THR A 212 -2.62 25.25 -3.26
C THR A 212 -3.62 24.10 -3.39
N ARG A 213 -4.14 23.59 -2.26
CA ARG A 213 -5.13 22.49 -2.26
C ARG A 213 -6.43 22.87 -2.94
N PHE A 214 -6.89 24.10 -2.76
CA PHE A 214 -8.05 24.63 -3.48
C PHE A 214 -7.80 24.65 -5.01
N LYS A 215 -6.64 25.14 -5.44
CA LYS A 215 -6.24 25.13 -6.86
C LYS A 215 -6.13 23.72 -7.43
N MET A 216 -5.64 22.76 -6.65
CA MET A 216 -5.65 21.34 -7.02
C MET A 216 -7.08 20.82 -7.27
N LEU A 217 -8.04 21.13 -6.40
CA LEU A 217 -9.45 20.75 -6.58
C LEU A 217 -10.08 21.43 -7.81
N LEU A 218 -9.71 22.68 -8.10
CA LEU A 218 -10.12 23.36 -9.34
C LEU A 218 -9.58 22.66 -10.58
N ALA A 219 -8.29 22.30 -10.57
CA ALA A 219 -7.65 21.59 -11.67
C ALA A 219 -8.28 20.20 -11.90
N ILE A 220 -8.61 19.46 -10.84
CA ILE A 220 -9.35 18.19 -10.95
C ILE A 220 -10.71 18.42 -11.60
N SER A 221 -11.50 19.38 -11.10
CA SER A 221 -12.82 19.70 -11.65
C SER A 221 -12.74 20.09 -13.13
N GLN A 222 -11.71 20.85 -13.50
CA GLN A 222 -11.46 21.26 -14.88
C GLN A 222 -11.10 20.05 -15.76
N MET A 223 -10.20 19.17 -15.30
CA MET A 223 -9.82 17.95 -16.01
C MET A 223 -11.03 17.03 -16.23
N GLN A 224 -11.82 16.79 -15.18
CA GLN A 224 -13.06 16.01 -15.24
C GLN A 224 -14.06 16.60 -16.23
N GLY A 225 -14.25 17.92 -16.21
CA GLY A 225 -15.14 18.62 -17.13
C GLY A 225 -14.69 18.55 -18.59
N LEU A 226 -13.39 18.66 -18.87
CA LEU A 226 -12.85 18.60 -20.24
C LEU A 226 -12.84 17.18 -20.82
N LEU A 227 -12.58 16.17 -19.99
CA LEU A 227 -12.59 14.78 -20.41
C LEU A 227 -13.99 14.15 -20.37
N GLY A 228 -14.93 14.75 -19.63
CA GLY A 228 -16.27 14.20 -19.45
C GLY A 228 -16.30 12.94 -18.59
N ILE A 229 -15.31 12.76 -17.70
CA ILE A 229 -15.19 11.60 -16.81
C ILE A 229 -14.85 12.04 -15.39
N GLN A 230 -15.52 11.44 -14.39
CA GLN A 230 -15.28 11.74 -12.97
C GLN A 230 -14.00 11.06 -12.47
N ASP A 231 -13.89 9.75 -12.65
CA ASP A 231 -12.73 8.99 -12.21
C ASP A 231 -11.55 9.17 -13.18
N LEU A 232 -10.52 9.89 -12.71
CA LEU A 232 -9.28 10.19 -13.43
C LEU A 232 -8.20 9.10 -13.28
N GLY A 233 -8.49 8.02 -12.55
CA GLY A 233 -7.57 6.92 -12.27
C GLY A 233 -6.69 7.12 -11.04
N GLN A 234 -5.60 6.35 -10.98
CA GLN A 234 -4.67 6.35 -9.85
C GLN A 234 -3.54 7.37 -10.07
N VAL A 235 -3.16 8.10 -9.03
CA VAL A 235 -2.00 9.00 -9.06
C VAL A 235 -0.72 8.17 -9.07
N PHE A 236 0.19 8.44 -10.02
CA PHE A 236 1.51 7.84 -10.03
C PHE A 236 2.32 8.32 -8.82
N PHE A 237 3.01 7.41 -8.13
CA PHE A 237 3.59 7.62 -6.80
C PHE A 237 4.64 8.73 -6.68
N GLU A 238 5.16 9.23 -7.80
CA GLU A 238 6.05 10.40 -7.82
C GLU A 238 5.63 11.41 -8.90
N PRO A 239 5.78 12.71 -8.63
CA PRO A 239 5.59 13.72 -9.66
C PRO A 239 6.76 13.73 -10.65
N VAL A 240 6.46 13.95 -11.94
CA VAL A 240 7.49 14.13 -12.97
C VAL A 240 8.00 15.57 -12.93
N LYS A 241 9.31 15.76 -12.79
CA LYS A 241 9.96 17.08 -12.74
C LYS A 241 10.90 17.26 -13.91
N ASP A 242 10.92 18.45 -14.50
CA ASP A 242 11.98 18.83 -15.43
C ASP A 242 12.98 19.81 -14.81
N LYS A 243 14.03 20.11 -15.57
CA LYS A 243 15.09 21.04 -15.16
C LYS A 243 14.65 22.50 -15.14
N GLN A 244 13.55 22.83 -15.83
CA GLN A 244 12.97 24.17 -15.85
C GLN A 244 12.13 24.46 -14.59
N GLY A 245 11.91 23.45 -13.75
CA GLY A 245 11.12 23.54 -12.53
C GLY A 245 9.63 23.29 -12.75
N ASN A 246 9.25 22.70 -13.88
CA ASN A 246 7.88 22.26 -14.12
C ASN A 246 7.64 20.92 -13.42
N ILE A 247 6.46 20.77 -12.81
CA ILE A 247 6.09 19.59 -12.04
C ILE A 247 4.75 19.07 -12.55
N LEU A 248 4.71 17.80 -12.93
CA LEU A 248 3.50 17.11 -13.35
C LEU A 248 3.06 16.11 -12.28
N ILE A 249 1.84 16.30 -11.78
CA ILE A 249 1.09 15.23 -11.11
C ILE A 249 0.43 14.40 -12.20
N VAL A 250 0.76 13.12 -12.25
CA VAL A 250 0.32 12.20 -13.31
C VAL A 250 -0.74 11.26 -12.75
N THR A 251 -1.92 11.21 -13.36
CA THR A 251 -2.89 10.13 -13.13
C THR A 251 -2.85 9.12 -14.26
N LEU A 252 -3.05 7.85 -13.92
CA LEU A 252 -3.02 6.71 -14.83
C LEU A 252 -4.35 5.96 -14.73
N LYS A 253 -4.97 5.67 -15.87
CA LYS A 253 -6.22 4.90 -15.93
C LYS A 253 -6.24 3.95 -17.11
N GLU A 254 -6.42 2.66 -16.82
CA GLU A 254 -6.67 1.65 -17.86
C GLU A 254 -8.15 1.68 -18.28
N VAL A 255 -8.40 1.82 -19.58
CA VAL A 255 -9.77 1.84 -20.13
C VAL A 255 -10.09 0.48 -20.74
N LYS A 256 -10.77 -0.38 -19.97
CA LYS A 256 -11.14 -1.74 -20.38
C LYS A 256 -12.34 -1.80 -21.34
N THR A 257 -13.28 -0.86 -21.20
CA THR A 257 -14.49 -0.78 -22.03
C THR A 257 -14.34 0.23 -23.17
N ASN A 258 -15.17 0.15 -24.20
CA ASN A 258 -15.17 1.13 -25.29
C ASN A 258 -15.87 2.44 -24.87
N GLN A 259 -15.29 3.15 -23.90
CA GLN A 259 -15.75 4.47 -23.49
C GLN A 259 -15.44 5.49 -24.60
N THR A 260 -16.45 6.29 -24.96
CA THR A 260 -16.31 7.38 -25.94
C THR A 260 -16.01 8.69 -25.22
N PHE A 261 -15.04 9.43 -25.73
CA PHE A 261 -14.64 10.74 -25.23
C PHE A 261 -14.80 11.77 -26.35
N GLU A 262 -15.38 12.93 -26.07
CA GLU A 262 -15.78 13.89 -27.12
C GLU A 262 -14.64 14.84 -27.57
N SER A 263 -13.68 15.14 -26.69
CA SER A 263 -12.64 16.18 -26.92
C SER A 263 -11.22 15.63 -27.12
N VAL A 264 -11.09 14.31 -27.27
CA VAL A 264 -9.82 13.59 -27.26
C VAL A 264 -9.90 12.36 -28.16
N ARG A 265 -8.75 11.84 -28.58
CA ARG A 265 -8.62 10.71 -29.48
C ARG A 265 -7.54 9.74 -29.02
N TRP A 266 -7.68 8.48 -29.38
CA TRP A 266 -6.68 7.45 -29.11
C TRP A 266 -5.53 7.51 -30.11
N VAL A 267 -4.29 7.58 -29.62
CA VAL A 267 -3.08 7.58 -30.44
C VAL A 267 -2.07 6.56 -29.91
N PRO A 268 -1.45 5.75 -30.80
CA PRO A 268 -0.37 4.86 -30.42
C PRO A 268 0.82 5.62 -29.82
N ILE A 269 1.33 5.13 -28.69
CA ILE A 269 2.45 5.74 -27.96
C ILE A 269 3.67 5.94 -28.88
N CYS A 270 3.96 4.97 -29.74
CA CYS A 270 5.09 5.01 -30.66
C CYS A 270 5.04 6.21 -31.64
N LYS A 271 3.84 6.63 -32.06
CA LYS A 271 3.66 7.79 -32.95
C LYS A 271 4.06 9.07 -32.23
N LEU A 272 3.61 9.24 -30.98
CA LEU A 272 3.94 10.42 -30.17
C LEU A 272 5.43 10.51 -29.88
N GLN A 273 6.07 9.37 -29.57
CA GLN A 273 7.52 9.30 -29.33
C GLN A 273 8.33 9.58 -30.62
N SER A 274 7.86 9.14 -31.79
CA SER A 274 8.55 9.41 -33.07
C SER A 274 8.47 10.86 -33.53
N SER A 275 7.32 11.52 -33.33
CA SER A 275 7.08 12.91 -33.74
C SER A 275 8.10 13.86 -33.11
N ARG A 276 8.42 13.64 -31.82
CA ARG A 276 9.36 14.48 -31.07
C ARG A 276 10.84 14.22 -31.35
N LYS A 277 11.22 13.06 -31.91
CA LYS A 277 12.60 12.77 -32.33
C LYS A 277 13.05 13.57 -33.56
N SER A 278 12.12 14.20 -34.29
CA SER A 278 12.37 14.91 -35.54
C SER A 278 12.75 16.39 -35.38
N VAL A 279 12.68 16.94 -34.17
CA VAL A 279 13.04 18.34 -33.88
C VAL A 279 14.53 18.43 -33.55
N SER A 280 15.32 18.87 -34.54
CA SER A 280 16.77 18.97 -34.49
C SER A 280 17.27 20.18 -33.70
N SER A 281 17.29 20.08 -32.35
CA SER A 281 18.22 20.75 -31.41
C SER A 281 17.75 20.48 -29.97
N PRO A 282 18.59 19.97 -29.04
CA PRO A 282 18.13 19.76 -27.68
C PRO A 282 18.18 21.09 -26.90
N GLU A 283 17.04 21.77 -26.81
CA GLU A 283 16.69 22.35 -25.51
C GLU A 283 16.41 21.18 -24.56
N GLU A 284 16.72 21.34 -23.27
CA GLU A 284 16.53 20.28 -22.28
C GLU A 284 15.09 19.73 -22.30
N PRO A 285 14.88 18.41 -22.12
CA PRO A 285 13.54 17.81 -22.26
C PRO A 285 12.57 18.43 -21.25
N THR A 286 11.40 18.84 -21.75
CA THR A 286 10.31 19.33 -20.88
C THR A 286 9.76 18.21 -20.00
N ALA A 287 8.96 18.55 -18.99
CA ALA A 287 8.34 17.54 -18.13
C ALA A 287 7.43 16.58 -18.94
N LEU A 288 6.78 17.05 -20.01
CA LEU A 288 5.98 16.21 -20.91
C LEU A 288 6.85 15.31 -21.79
N ASP A 289 8.04 15.76 -22.18
CA ASP A 289 9.00 14.90 -22.89
C ASP A 289 9.50 13.78 -21.97
N THR A 290 9.86 14.13 -20.74
CA THR A 290 10.29 13.16 -19.72
C THR A 290 9.18 12.16 -19.41
N LEU A 291 7.93 12.61 -19.32
CA LEU A 291 6.76 11.74 -19.17
C LEU A 291 6.60 10.80 -20.37
N LEU A 292 6.65 11.31 -21.60
CA LEU A 292 6.51 10.48 -22.82
C LEU A 292 7.64 9.45 -22.97
N VAL A 293 8.86 9.80 -22.58
CA VAL A 293 10.00 8.86 -22.61
C VAL A 293 9.83 7.74 -21.58
N SER A 294 9.29 8.04 -20.40
CA SER A 294 9.07 7.07 -19.32
C SER A 294 7.64 6.50 -19.26
N ILE A 295 6.80 6.75 -20.27
CA ILE A 295 5.38 6.41 -20.22
C ILE A 295 5.17 4.90 -20.11
N GLN A 296 5.89 4.09 -20.88
CA GLN A 296 5.74 2.63 -20.85
C GLN A 296 6.07 2.04 -19.48
N GLU A 297 7.11 2.57 -18.81
CA GLU A 297 7.47 2.17 -17.45
C GLU A 297 6.35 2.47 -16.45
N LYS A 298 5.75 3.67 -16.55
CA LYS A 298 4.64 4.11 -15.69
C LYS A 298 3.37 3.29 -15.91
N LEU A 299 3.04 2.97 -17.17
CA LEU A 299 1.91 2.10 -17.50
C LEU A 299 2.13 0.68 -16.96
N ALA A 300 3.34 0.14 -17.13
CA ALA A 300 3.66 -1.19 -16.64
C ALA A 300 3.64 -1.25 -15.10
N TYR A 301 4.08 -0.18 -14.41
CA TYR A 301 3.90 -0.03 -12.97
C TYR A 301 2.41 -0.09 -12.59
N HIS A 302 1.56 0.70 -13.25
CA HIS A 302 0.13 0.78 -12.95
C HIS A 302 -0.60 -0.56 -13.17
N GLN A 303 -0.24 -1.32 -14.21
CA GLN A 303 -0.77 -2.67 -14.41
C GLN A 303 -0.35 -3.62 -13.28
N ARG A 304 0.87 -3.49 -12.78
CA ARG A 304 1.39 -4.33 -11.70
C ARG A 304 0.85 -3.92 -10.33
N SER A 305 0.55 -2.65 -10.11
CA SER A 305 0.04 -2.11 -8.85
C SER A 305 -1.39 -2.57 -8.52
N SER A 306 -2.17 -3.00 -9.52
CA SER A 306 -3.52 -3.54 -9.33
C SER A 306 -3.56 -5.03 -9.00
N HIS A 307 -2.42 -5.71 -8.90
CA HIS A 307 -2.40 -7.15 -8.60
C HIS A 307 -2.63 -7.39 -7.11
N ALA A 308 -3.62 -8.22 -6.78
CA ALA A 308 -3.92 -8.64 -5.43
C ALA A 308 -3.29 -10.01 -5.12
N LEU A 309 -2.96 -10.23 -3.84
CA LEU A 309 -2.49 -11.53 -3.37
C LEU A 309 -3.63 -12.56 -3.29
N SER A 310 -3.29 -13.82 -3.52
CA SER A 310 -4.19 -14.94 -3.22
C SER A 310 -4.40 -15.07 -1.71
N SER A 311 -5.52 -15.67 -1.28
CA SER A 311 -5.77 -15.93 0.14
C SER A 311 -4.63 -16.75 0.78
N GLY A 312 -4.21 -16.38 1.99
CA GLY A 312 -3.13 -17.05 2.71
C GLY A 312 -2.42 -16.22 3.77
N LEU A 313 -1.54 -16.89 4.51
CA LEU A 313 -0.64 -16.28 5.48
C LEU A 313 0.72 -16.06 4.81
N TYR A 314 1.27 -14.86 4.95
CA TYR A 314 2.49 -14.41 4.30
C TYR A 314 3.51 -13.90 5.32
N LEU A 315 4.79 -14.07 5.00
CA LEU A 315 5.90 -13.41 5.69
C LEU A 315 6.34 -12.22 4.83
N GLY A 316 6.19 -11.01 5.35
CA GLY A 316 6.62 -9.77 4.71
C GLY A 316 7.93 -9.25 5.27
N TYR A 317 8.87 -8.84 4.42
CA TYR A 317 10.07 -8.11 4.81
C TYR A 317 9.78 -6.61 4.82
N LEU A 318 9.94 -5.96 5.97
CA LEU A 318 9.74 -4.52 6.12
C LEU A 318 11.10 -3.81 6.26
N LYS A 319 11.53 -3.16 5.17
CA LYS A 319 12.70 -2.27 5.14
C LYS A 319 12.24 -0.85 4.82
N LEU A 320 12.59 0.08 5.70
CA LEU A 320 12.28 1.49 5.57
C LEU A 320 13.50 2.27 5.07
N CYS A 321 13.23 3.30 4.27
CA CYS A 321 14.20 4.26 3.79
C CYS A 321 13.71 5.66 4.17
N SER A 322 14.44 6.34 5.04
CA SER A 322 14.15 7.73 5.37
C SER A 322 14.70 8.66 4.28
N ALA A 323 13.85 9.56 3.81
CA ALA A 323 14.21 10.68 2.96
C ALA A 323 13.87 11.99 3.68
N VAL A 324 14.41 13.12 3.19
CA VAL A 324 14.33 14.45 3.84
C VAL A 324 12.90 14.86 4.23
N ASP A 325 11.89 14.41 3.49
CA ASP A 325 10.48 14.78 3.66
C ASP A 325 9.51 13.60 3.72
N GLN A 326 9.99 12.35 3.67
CA GLN A 326 9.11 11.17 3.62
C GLN A 326 9.82 9.88 4.07
N ILE A 327 9.04 8.93 4.57
CA ILE A 327 9.48 7.55 4.78
C ILE A 327 9.04 6.74 3.56
N ARG A 328 9.95 5.93 3.03
CA ARG A 328 9.68 5.01 1.93
C ARG A 328 9.84 3.57 2.37
N VAL A 329 9.12 2.67 1.71
CA VAL A 329 9.14 1.23 1.96
C VAL A 329 9.72 0.51 0.76
N LEU A 330 10.57 -0.48 0.99
CA LEU A 330 11.12 -1.35 -0.04
C LEU A 330 10.08 -2.38 -0.51
N VAL A 331 9.85 -2.44 -1.81
CA VAL A 331 8.82 -3.30 -2.43
C VAL A 331 9.37 -3.91 -3.72
N PRO A 332 8.86 -5.07 -4.16
CA PRO A 332 9.26 -5.68 -5.43
C PRO A 332 8.67 -4.91 -6.61
N GLU A 333 9.44 -4.75 -7.70
CA GLU A 333 8.98 -4.04 -8.90
C GLU A 333 7.78 -4.74 -9.58
N GLN A 334 7.70 -6.06 -9.41
CA GLN A 334 6.63 -6.86 -9.99
C GLN A 334 5.28 -6.71 -9.24
N LEU A 335 5.32 -6.32 -7.97
CA LEU A 335 4.14 -6.15 -7.11
C LEU A 335 4.35 -4.91 -6.21
N PRO A 336 4.34 -3.69 -6.79
CA PRO A 336 4.79 -2.49 -6.10
C PRO A 336 3.93 -2.13 -4.87
N ASN A 337 2.64 -2.46 -4.86
CA ASN A 337 1.73 -2.15 -3.75
C ASN A 337 1.71 -3.22 -2.65
N ILE A 338 2.66 -4.16 -2.65
CA ILE A 338 2.74 -5.24 -1.68
C ILE A 338 4.17 -5.27 -1.15
N LEU A 339 4.34 -5.54 0.15
CA LEU A 339 5.66 -5.73 0.74
C LEU A 339 6.43 -6.88 0.05
N CYS A 340 7.75 -6.86 0.12
CA CYS A 340 8.54 -8.04 -0.26
C CYS A 340 8.08 -9.22 0.58
N HIS A 341 7.63 -10.33 -0.02
CA HIS A 341 6.93 -11.37 0.73
C HIS A 341 7.16 -12.78 0.22
N VAL A 342 6.87 -13.75 1.08
CA VAL A 342 6.77 -15.18 0.77
C VAL A 342 5.48 -15.72 1.37
N LYS A 343 4.77 -16.59 0.65
CA LYS A 343 3.58 -17.28 1.17
C LYS A 343 4.00 -18.40 2.11
N ILE A 344 3.57 -18.32 3.37
CA ILE A 344 3.82 -19.37 4.38
C ILE A 344 2.86 -20.53 4.13
N ARG A 345 1.55 -20.24 4.03
CA ARG A 345 0.49 -21.25 3.84
C ARG A 345 -0.80 -20.66 3.27
N SER A 346 -1.71 -21.53 2.81
CA SER A 346 -3.00 -21.12 2.24
C SER A 346 -4.03 -20.65 3.26
N ASN A 347 -3.91 -21.07 4.52
CA ASN A 347 -4.78 -20.59 5.60
C ASN A 347 -4.23 -19.26 6.15
N PRO A 348 -4.95 -18.13 6.02
CA PRO A 348 -4.49 -16.84 6.55
C PRO A 348 -4.47 -16.79 8.08
N ASN A 349 -5.24 -17.63 8.75
CA ASN A 349 -5.42 -17.54 10.19
C ASN A 349 -4.18 -18.03 10.93
N ILE A 350 -3.87 -17.37 12.05
CA ILE A 350 -2.92 -17.83 13.06
C ILE A 350 -3.72 -18.25 14.29
N SER A 351 -3.48 -19.45 14.81
CA SER A 351 -4.17 -19.94 16.00
C SER A 351 -3.67 -19.21 17.25
N ARG A 352 -4.48 -19.24 18.32
CA ARG A 352 -4.06 -18.67 19.60
C ARG A 352 -2.78 -19.31 20.14
N GLU A 353 -2.64 -20.63 20.01
CA GLU A 353 -1.46 -21.37 20.46
C GLU A 353 -0.22 -20.98 19.64
N GLU A 354 -0.37 -20.84 18.33
CA GLU A 354 0.67 -20.36 17.42
C GLU A 354 1.11 -18.92 17.78
N TRP A 355 0.17 -18.03 18.06
CA TRP A 355 0.45 -16.64 18.41
C TRP A 355 1.12 -16.51 19.79
N GLU A 356 0.61 -17.22 20.81
CA GLU A 356 1.23 -17.25 22.14
C GLU A 356 2.65 -17.82 22.09
N TRP A 357 2.89 -18.83 21.24
CA TRP A 357 4.23 -19.34 20.99
C TRP A 357 5.14 -18.29 20.33
N LEU A 358 4.66 -17.57 19.31
CA LEU A 358 5.40 -16.49 18.65
C LEU A 358 5.79 -15.37 19.63
N GLN A 359 4.85 -14.95 20.48
CA GLN A 359 5.09 -13.91 21.48
C GLN A 359 6.13 -14.35 22.53
N LYS A 360 6.07 -15.61 22.99
CA LYS A 360 7.10 -16.17 23.88
C LYS A 360 8.47 -16.12 23.23
N MET A 361 8.59 -16.59 21.98
CA MET A 361 9.87 -16.59 21.27
C MET A 361 10.45 -15.18 21.08
N ALA A 362 9.61 -14.19 20.79
CA ALA A 362 10.05 -12.80 20.68
C ALA A 362 10.46 -12.17 22.03
N SER A 363 9.89 -12.63 23.16
CA SER A 363 10.23 -12.14 24.50
C SER A 363 11.52 -12.75 25.08
N VAL A 364 11.96 -13.90 24.57
CA VAL A 364 13.16 -14.61 25.05
C VAL A 364 14.46 -13.89 24.68
N GLU A 365 14.43 -12.92 23.76
CA GLU A 365 15.59 -12.06 23.46
C GLU A 365 16.09 -11.22 24.66
N GLU A 366 15.31 -11.06 25.74
CA GLU A 366 15.73 -10.29 26.94
C GLU A 366 16.26 -11.13 28.12
N HIS A 367 16.12 -12.47 28.11
CA HIS A 367 16.58 -13.30 29.23
C HIS A 367 17.17 -14.64 28.79
N LEU A 368 18.51 -14.75 28.81
CA LEU A 368 19.17 -16.05 29.02
C LEU A 368 18.76 -16.55 30.41
N PRO A 369 18.24 -17.79 30.53
CA PRO A 369 19.14 -18.92 30.78
C PRO A 369 18.70 -20.30 30.24
N ALA A 370 19.72 -21.14 29.98
CA ALA A 370 19.81 -22.60 30.15
C ALA A 370 18.82 -23.57 29.46
N GLU A 371 19.44 -24.50 28.73
CA GLU A 371 18.93 -25.81 28.25
C GLU A 371 17.76 -25.78 27.22
N PRO A 372 17.93 -26.37 26.02
CA PRO A 372 16.84 -26.54 25.08
C PRO A 372 15.91 -27.65 25.57
N GLU A 373 14.75 -27.30 26.14
CA GLU A 373 13.68 -28.28 26.30
C GLU A 373 13.26 -28.83 24.92
N PRO A 374 13.06 -30.15 24.78
CA PRO A 374 12.83 -30.82 23.48
C PRO A 374 11.43 -30.58 22.88
N GLU A 375 10.67 -29.60 23.39
CA GLU A 375 9.30 -29.29 22.92
C GLU A 375 9.26 -28.52 21.59
N THR A 376 10.40 -28.00 21.12
CA THR A 376 10.51 -27.32 19.81
C THR A 376 10.27 -28.24 18.60
N SER A 377 10.18 -29.55 18.81
CA SER A 377 10.05 -30.55 17.75
C SER A 377 8.66 -30.68 17.11
N GLN A 378 7.61 -30.06 17.67
CA GLN A 378 6.22 -30.26 17.21
C GLN A 378 5.50 -29.03 16.64
N ASN A 379 6.10 -27.83 16.68
CA ASN A 379 5.41 -26.65 16.17
C ASN A 379 5.52 -26.56 14.64
N HIS A 380 4.43 -26.90 13.94
CA HIS A 380 4.34 -26.86 12.48
C HIS A 380 4.65 -25.45 11.92
N LEU A 381 4.15 -24.40 12.58
CA LEU A 381 4.37 -23.02 12.17
C LEU A 381 5.85 -22.64 12.22
N PHE A 382 6.62 -23.14 13.18
CA PHE A 382 8.05 -22.89 13.24
C PHE A 382 8.78 -23.43 12.00
N GLN A 383 8.42 -24.64 11.56
CA GLN A 383 9.02 -25.24 10.37
C GLN A 383 8.64 -24.47 9.10
N GLU A 384 7.36 -24.08 8.97
CA GLU A 384 6.88 -23.23 7.87
C GLU A 384 7.60 -21.88 7.84
N LEU A 385 7.77 -21.23 8.99
CA LEU A 385 8.48 -19.97 9.12
C LEU A 385 9.97 -20.09 8.78
N GLN A 386 10.64 -21.16 9.20
CA GLN A 386 12.05 -21.37 8.85
C GLN A 386 12.25 -21.49 7.34
N VAL A 387 11.32 -22.14 6.63
CA VAL A 387 11.34 -22.22 5.16
C VAL A 387 11.08 -20.84 4.57
N ALA A 388 10.01 -20.17 5.01
CA ALA A 388 9.64 -18.85 4.51
C ALA A 388 10.74 -17.79 4.72
N ILE A 389 11.41 -17.78 5.87
CA ILE A 389 12.55 -16.88 6.15
C ILE A 389 13.68 -17.15 5.17
N LYS A 390 14.04 -18.42 4.93
CA LYS A 390 15.14 -18.76 4.00
C LYS A 390 14.82 -18.32 2.57
N GLU A 391 13.59 -18.54 2.13
CA GLU A 391 13.12 -18.10 0.82
C GLU A 391 13.12 -16.58 0.72
N LEU A 392 12.63 -15.89 1.74
CA LEU A 392 12.56 -14.43 1.78
C LEU A 392 13.96 -13.82 1.74
N MET A 393 14.91 -14.33 2.53
CA MET A 393 16.32 -13.89 2.51
C MET A 393 16.97 -14.09 1.15
N THR A 394 16.68 -15.21 0.49
CA THR A 394 17.15 -15.48 -0.88
C THR A 394 16.57 -14.47 -1.86
N LEU A 395 15.28 -14.14 -1.72
CA LEU A 395 14.59 -13.16 -2.55
C LEU A 395 15.18 -11.76 -2.40
N VAL A 396 15.41 -11.30 -1.16
CA VAL A 396 15.99 -9.98 -0.88
C VAL A 396 17.52 -9.94 -0.99
N ASN A 397 18.14 -11.08 -1.33
CA ASN A 397 19.59 -11.24 -1.48
C ASN A 397 20.39 -10.88 -0.21
N ILE A 398 19.90 -11.32 0.96
CA ILE A 398 20.55 -11.17 2.25
C ILE A 398 21.11 -12.54 2.71
N PRO A 399 22.39 -12.64 3.12
CA PRO A 399 22.95 -13.88 3.63
C PRO A 399 22.19 -14.40 4.87
N LEU A 400 21.93 -15.71 4.93
CA LEU A 400 21.24 -16.33 6.08
C LEU A 400 21.95 -16.13 7.42
N GLN A 401 23.25 -15.84 7.42
CA GLN A 401 24.00 -15.52 8.63
C GLN A 401 23.54 -14.20 9.26
N GLU A 402 23.19 -13.21 8.45
CA GLU A 402 22.70 -11.89 8.89
C GLU A 402 21.24 -11.95 9.35
N ALA A 403 20.48 -12.92 8.84
CA ALA A 403 19.09 -13.14 9.24
C ALA A 403 18.90 -13.51 10.72
N LYS A 404 19.99 -13.82 11.45
CA LYS A 404 19.94 -14.11 12.89
C LYS A 404 19.57 -12.89 13.73
N ASP A 405 19.91 -11.70 13.25
CA ASP A 405 19.66 -10.45 13.95
C ASP A 405 18.32 -9.82 13.53
N PHE A 406 17.55 -10.52 12.68
CA PHE A 406 16.24 -10.10 12.23
C PHE A 406 15.19 -10.50 13.26
N ARG A 407 14.20 -9.63 13.45
CA ARG A 407 13.16 -9.78 14.47
C ARG A 407 11.81 -9.96 13.81
N LEU A 408 11.02 -10.89 14.34
CA LEU A 408 9.62 -11.01 13.96
C LEU A 408 8.79 -10.00 14.73
N TYR A 409 7.94 -9.25 14.04
CA TYR A 409 6.97 -8.39 14.69
C TYR A 409 5.89 -9.23 15.39
N SER A 410 5.84 -9.14 16.72
CA SER A 410 5.02 -10.01 17.59
C SER A 410 3.90 -9.27 18.33
N GLN A 411 3.66 -8.00 18.01
CA GLN A 411 2.61 -7.22 18.67
C GLN A 411 1.24 -7.48 18.03
N GLU A 412 1.19 -7.62 16.70
CA GLU A 412 -0.06 -7.82 15.95
C GLU A 412 0.20 -8.57 14.63
N VAL A 413 -0.82 -9.31 14.18
CA VAL A 413 -0.85 -9.90 12.83
C VAL A 413 -1.54 -8.92 11.90
N LEU A 414 -0.86 -8.51 10.83
CA LEU A 414 -1.46 -7.59 9.87
C LEU A 414 -2.49 -8.32 9.03
N ASP A 415 -3.68 -7.73 8.92
CA ASP A 415 -4.80 -8.38 8.30
C ASP A 415 -5.40 -7.54 7.17
N PHE A 416 -5.55 -8.15 5.99
CA PHE A 416 -6.06 -7.50 4.79
C PHE A 416 -7.31 -8.25 4.28
N GLY A 417 -8.48 -7.68 4.56
CA GLY A 417 -9.73 -8.00 3.87
C GLY A 417 -10.27 -9.43 4.05
N GLY A 418 -9.93 -10.15 5.12
CA GLY A 418 -10.50 -11.51 5.32
C GLY A 418 -9.63 -12.64 4.82
N GLN A 419 -8.78 -12.34 3.84
CA GLN A 419 -8.21 -13.36 2.97
C GLN A 419 -6.69 -13.41 3.08
N VAL A 420 -6.05 -12.30 3.41
CA VAL A 420 -4.59 -12.20 3.42
C VAL A 420 -4.15 -11.73 4.80
N SER A 421 -3.22 -12.44 5.40
CA SER A 421 -2.61 -12.05 6.67
C SER A 421 -1.09 -12.05 6.55
N PHE A 422 -0.44 -11.13 7.25
CA PHE A 422 1.00 -10.93 7.22
C PHE A 422 1.61 -11.02 8.61
N LEU A 423 2.70 -11.77 8.69
CA LEU A 423 3.73 -11.61 9.70
C LEU A 423 4.84 -10.73 9.13
N LEU A 424 5.37 -9.81 9.93
CA LEU A 424 6.45 -8.94 9.49
C LEU A 424 7.80 -9.41 10.04
N LEU A 425 8.78 -9.47 9.15
CA LEU A 425 10.18 -9.66 9.47
C LEU A 425 10.91 -8.33 9.30
N LEU A 426 11.52 -7.86 10.39
CA LEU A 426 12.23 -6.61 10.49
C LEU A 426 13.74 -6.88 10.55
N PRO A 427 14.58 -6.12 9.84
CA PRO A 427 16.02 -6.16 10.06
C PRO A 427 16.38 -5.62 11.47
N PRO A 428 17.67 -5.66 11.87
CA PRO A 428 18.14 -5.07 13.12
C PRO A 428 17.69 -3.60 13.25
N SER A 429 17.42 -3.11 14.47
CA SER A 429 16.87 -1.76 14.70
C SER A 429 17.64 -0.65 13.98
N ASP A 430 18.95 -0.80 13.94
CA ASP A 430 19.87 0.18 13.35
C ASP A 430 19.81 0.18 11.82
N ASP A 431 19.32 -0.93 11.24
CA ASP A 431 19.17 -1.16 9.82
C ASP A 431 17.70 -1.17 9.36
N VAL A 432 16.70 -1.01 10.25
CA VAL A 432 15.30 -0.89 9.80
C VAL A 432 15.12 0.33 8.92
N CYS A 433 15.82 1.42 9.22
CA CYS A 433 15.71 2.68 8.52
C CYS A 433 17.04 3.13 7.93
N THR A 434 17.14 3.17 6.60
CA THR A 434 18.32 3.77 5.94
C THR A 434 18.22 5.29 5.96
N ALA A 435 19.24 5.96 6.47
CA ALA A 435 19.29 7.42 6.59
C ALA A 435 19.52 8.12 5.23
N PRO A 436 19.05 9.36 5.05
CA PRO A 436 19.29 10.13 3.83
C PRO A 436 20.79 10.24 3.49
N GLY A 437 21.18 9.93 2.26
CA GLY A 437 22.56 10.05 1.78
C GLY A 437 23.42 8.79 1.94
N GLN A 438 22.90 7.72 2.57
CA GLN A 438 23.52 6.40 2.50
C GLN A 438 23.17 5.68 1.18
N ASN A 439 24.12 4.93 0.64
CA ASN A 439 23.91 4.16 -0.58
C ASN A 439 22.86 3.06 -0.32
N ASN A 440 21.69 3.19 -0.93
CA ASN A 440 20.69 2.13 -0.91
C ASN A 440 21.16 1.01 -1.86
N PRO A 441 21.44 -0.21 -1.37
CA PRO A 441 21.86 -1.32 -2.23
C PRO A 441 20.74 -1.76 -3.19
N TYR A 442 19.48 -1.41 -2.89
CA TYR A 442 18.32 -1.76 -3.68
C TYR A 442 18.02 -0.68 -4.72
N THR A 443 18.57 -0.86 -5.91
CA THR A 443 18.27 -0.02 -7.09
C THR A 443 17.13 -0.65 -7.90
N PRO A 444 16.46 0.10 -8.80
CA PRO A 444 15.49 -0.49 -9.74
C PRO A 444 16.07 -1.69 -10.52
N ARG A 445 17.39 -1.67 -10.78
CA ARG A 445 18.10 -2.76 -11.47
C ARG A 445 18.20 -4.06 -10.65
N SER A 446 17.94 -4.02 -9.34
CA SER A 446 17.83 -5.21 -8.49
C SER A 446 16.41 -5.79 -8.42
N GLY A 447 15.44 -5.26 -9.18
CA GLY A 447 14.05 -5.74 -9.18
C GLY A 447 13.21 -5.23 -8.00
N PHE A 448 13.69 -4.18 -7.32
CA PHE A 448 13.03 -3.53 -6.19
C PHE A 448 12.86 -2.05 -6.44
N LEU A 449 11.82 -1.45 -5.85
CA LEU A 449 11.65 -0.01 -5.78
C LEU A 449 11.37 0.43 -4.34
N THR A 450 11.39 1.74 -4.11
CA THR A 450 10.97 2.34 -2.84
C THR A 450 9.76 3.23 -3.05
N LEU A 451 8.70 3.00 -2.30
CA LEU A 451 7.46 3.76 -2.40
C LEU A 451 7.22 4.57 -1.12
N PRO A 452 6.68 5.81 -1.22
CA PRO A 452 6.16 6.50 -0.05
C PRO A 452 5.25 5.60 0.77
N LEU A 453 5.46 5.55 2.08
CA LEU A 453 4.66 4.72 2.98
C LEU A 453 3.16 5.01 2.87
N GLN A 454 2.81 6.29 2.64
CA GLN A 454 1.44 6.77 2.56
C GLN A 454 0.62 6.14 1.42
N ILE A 455 1.27 5.46 0.47
CA ILE A 455 0.57 4.71 -0.58
C ILE A 455 -0.06 3.43 -0.02
N PHE A 456 0.56 2.82 0.99
CA PHE A 456 0.03 1.65 1.69
C PHE A 456 -1.15 2.00 2.61
N GLU A 457 -1.30 3.28 2.98
CA GLU A 457 -2.47 3.77 3.73
C GLU A 457 -3.74 3.85 2.89
N LEU A 458 -3.63 3.79 1.55
CA LEU A 458 -4.71 4.05 0.61
C LEU A 458 -5.28 2.79 -0.06
N GLY A 459 -4.80 1.60 0.31
CA GLY A 459 -5.08 0.34 -0.38
C GLY A 459 -6.41 -0.36 -0.04
N GLU A 460 -7.37 0.31 0.59
CA GLU A 460 -8.68 -0.29 0.91
C GLU A 460 -9.72 0.01 -0.18
N GLU A 461 -9.86 -0.91 -1.14
CA GLU A 461 -11.13 -1.19 -1.82
C GLU A 461 -11.52 -2.66 -1.63
#